data_AF-A0A3N7GX40-F1
#
_entry.id   AF-A0A3N7GX40-F1
#
_cell.length_a   1.000
_cell.length_b   1.000
_cell.length_c   1.000
_cell.angle_alpha   90.00
_cell.angle_beta   90.00
_cell.angle_gamma   90.00
#
_symmetry.space_group_name_H-M   'P 1'
#
loop_
_entity.id
_entity.type
_entity.pdbx_description
1 polymer ?
#
loop_
_entity_poly.entity_id
_entity_poly.type
_entity_poly.pdbx_seq_one_letter_code
_entity_poly.pdbx_strand_id
1 'polypeptide(L)' 'PALKTAFKALTPGRQRAYIFYFSQAKQSKTRESRIEKYIPRILEGKGLMD' A
#
# COMPACT_ATOMS: atom_id res chain seq x y z
N PRO A 1 12.57 7.27 -0.21
CA PRO A 1 11.77 8.54 -0.18
C PRO A 1 10.54 8.51 -1.09
N ALA A 2 10.68 8.09 -2.36
CA ALA A 2 9.61 8.10 -3.36
C ALA A 2 8.32 7.36 -2.92
N LEU A 3 8.45 6.13 -2.42
CA LEU A 3 7.29 5.34 -1.97
C LEU A 3 6.50 6.02 -0.84
N LYS A 4 7.19 6.61 0.14
CA LYS A 4 6.54 7.33 1.26
C LYS A 4 5.76 8.54 0.76
N THR A 5 6.33 9.29 -0.17
CA THR A 5 5.68 10.46 -0.76
C THR A 5 4.48 10.05 -1.59
N ALA A 6 4.62 9.04 -2.47
CA ALA A 6 3.54 8.51 -3.28
C ALA A 6 2.38 7.97 -2.42
N PHE A 7 2.70 7.20 -1.38
CA PHE A 7 1.69 6.70 -0.45
C PHE A 7 0.94 7.84 0.28
N LYS A 8 1.65 8.87 0.73
CA LYS A 8 1.03 10.05 1.37
C LYS A 8 0.20 10.90 0.41
N ALA A 9 0.50 10.86 -0.89
CA ALA A 9 -0.26 11.56 -1.93
C ALA A 9 -1.59 10.87 -2.28
N LEU A 10 -1.77 9.59 -1.92
CA LEU A 10 -3.05 8.91 -2.08
C LEU A 10 -4.13 9.57 -1.22
N THR A 11 -5.39 9.50 -1.64
CA THR A 11 -6.51 9.96 -0.81
C THR A 11 -6.58 9.17 0.51
N PRO A 12 -7.10 9.76 1.61
CA PRO A 12 -7.19 9.07 2.90
C PRO A 12 -7.90 7.70 2.82
N GLY A 13 -8.90 7.57 1.94
CA GLY A 13 -9.59 6.30 1.69
C GLY A 13 -8.67 5.22 1.10
N ARG A 14 -7.89 5.58 0.07
CA ARG A 14 -6.90 4.68 -0.56
C ARG A 14 -5.80 4.27 0.42
N GLN A 15 -5.30 5.20 1.24
CA GLN A 15 -4.32 4.89 2.29
C GLN A 15 -4.87 3.88 3.30
N ARG A 16 -6.09 4.13 3.82
CA ARG A 16 -6.76 3.22 4.76
C ARG A 16 -6.98 1.82 4.19
N ALA A 17 -7.37 1.72 2.92
CA ALA A 17 -7.57 0.44 2.25
C ALA A 17 -6.26 -0.38 2.20
N TYR A 18 -5.14 0.25 1.83
CA TYR A 18 -3.83 -0.40 1.85
C TYR A 18 -3.41 -0.83 3.26
N ILE A 19 -3.54 0.07 4.25
CA ILE A 19 -3.20 -0.23 5.65
C ILE A 19 -3.99 -1.44 6.14
N PHE A 20 -5.32 -1.44 5.92
CA PHE A 20 -6.20 -2.53 6.31
C PHE A 20 -5.83 -3.85 5.63
N TYR A 21 -5.55 -3.84 4.33
CA TYR A 21 -5.16 -5.04 3.58
C TYR A 21 -3.80 -5.60 4.05
N PHE A 22 -2.82 -4.73 4.30
CA PHE A 22 -1.51 -5.16 4.81
C PHE A 22 -1.64 -5.69 6.25
N SER A 23 -2.39 -5.02 7.12
CA SER A 23 -2.54 -5.42 8.53
C SER A 23 -3.27 -6.75 8.73
N GLN A 24 -4.04 -7.23 7.74
CA GLN A 24 -4.70 -8.55 7.81
C GLN A 24 -3.71 -9.73 7.82
N ALA A 25 -2.49 -9.56 7.30
CA ALA A 25 -1.50 -10.64 7.30
C ALA A 25 -0.79 -10.74 8.66
N LYS A 26 -0.97 -11.88 9.36
CA LYS A 26 -0.36 -12.12 10.68
C LYS A 26 1.17 -12.25 10.63
N GLN A 27 1.70 -12.87 9.57
CA GLN A 27 3.13 -13.06 9.39
C GLN A 27 3.78 -11.81 8.78
N SER A 28 4.95 -11.40 9.29
CA SER A 28 5.73 -10.26 8.76
C SER A 28 6.09 -10.46 7.29
N LYS A 29 6.61 -11.64 6.93
CA LYS A 29 6.99 -11.97 5.56
C LYS A 29 5.85 -11.79 4.55
N THR A 30 4.61 -12.12 4.96
CA THR A 30 3.41 -11.94 4.13
C THR A 30 2.97 -10.48 4.03
N ARG A 31 3.23 -9.67 5.07
CA ARG A 31 3.02 -8.22 5.01
C ARG A 31 3.99 -7.57 4.04
N GLU A 32 5.27 -7.92 4.15
CA GLU A 32 6.33 -7.44 3.26
C GLU A 32 6.04 -7.79 1.79
N SER A 33 5.73 -9.05 1.50
CA SER A 33 5.42 -9.47 0.12
C SER A 33 4.17 -8.80 -0.45
N ARG A 34 3.14 -8.54 0.37
CA ARG A 34 1.99 -7.72 -0.04
C ARG A 34 2.41 -6.29 -0.33
N ILE A 35 3.23 -5.66 0.51
CA ILE A 35 3.69 -4.30 0.28
C ILE A 35 4.45 -4.23 -1.04
N GLU A 36 5.45 -5.09 -1.23
CA GLU A 36 6.28 -5.16 -2.44
C GLU A 36 5.44 -5.31 -3.70
N LYS A 37 4.46 -6.22 -3.69
CA LYS A 37 3.55 -6.44 -4.82
C LYS A 37 2.79 -5.18 -5.25
N TYR A 38 2.46 -4.29 -4.31
CA TYR A 38 1.67 -3.09 -4.58
C TYR A 38 2.50 -1.80 -4.68
N ILE A 39 3.83 -1.85 -4.51
CA ILE A 39 4.71 -0.69 -4.71
C ILE A 39 4.48 -0.01 -6.06
N PRO A 40 4.46 -0.71 -7.21
CA PRO A 40 4.28 -0.06 -8.51
C PRO A 40 2.96 0.73 -8.60
N ARG A 41 1.87 0.15 -8.10
CA ARG A 41 0.54 0.81 -8.08
C ARG A 41 0.53 2.06 -7.21
N ILE A 42 1.17 2.01 -6.04
CA ILE A 42 1.29 3.17 -5.16
C ILE A 42 2.11 4.28 -5.84
N LEU A 43 3.18 3.93 -6.54
CA LEU A 43 3.99 4.89 -7.31
C LEU A 43 3.20 5.52 -8.47
N GLU A 44 2.26 4.78 -9.07
CA GLU A 44 1.32 5.29 -10.08
C GLU A 44 0.14 6.09 -9.49
N GLY A 45 0.06 6.27 -8.16
CA GLY A 45 -1.06 6.95 -7.50
C GLY A 45 -2.36 6.15 -7.46
N LYS A 46 -2.31 4.85 -7.77
CA LYS A 46 -3.45 3.93 -7.74
C LYS A 46 -3.66 3.37 -6.33
N GLY A 47 -4.91 3.24 -5.94
CA GLY A 47 -5.36 2.55 -4.74
C GLY A 47 -5.44 1.03 -4.92
N LEU A 48 -5.81 0.33 -3.86
CA LEU A 48 -5.94 -1.14 -3.84
C LEU A 48 -7.01 -1.67 -4.80
N MET A 49 -8.10 -0.91 -5.00
CA MET A 49 -9.29 -1.30 -5.78
C MET A 49 -9.37 -0.65 -7.17
N ASP A 50 -8.35 0.11 -7.56
CA ASP A 50 -8.26 0.75 -8.89
C ASP A 50 -7.76 -0.21 -9.99
#